data_AF-A0A699TK41-F1
#
_entry.id   AF-A0A699TK41-F1
#
_cell.length_a   1.000
_cell.length_b   1.000
_cell.length_c   1.000
_cell.angle_alpha   90.00
_cell.angle_beta   90.00
_cell.angle_gamma   90.00
#
_symmetry.space_group_name_H-M   'P 1'
#
loop_
_entity.id
_entity.type
_entity.pdbx_description
1 polymer ?
#
loop_
_entity_poly.entity_id
_entity_poly.type
_entity_poly.pdbx_seq_one_letter_code
_entity_poly.pdbx_strand_id
1 'polypeptide(L)' 'MAGFDKSKVECLNCHKMGHFSRECRAPRSQDRGRRDNYRQWSKVEEHAPNVLMAIDG' A
#
# COMPACT_ATOMS: atom_id res chain seq x y z
N MET A 1 -11.74 -15.85 -18.81
CA MET A 1 -10.63 -14.97 -18.36
C MET A 1 -11.01 -14.45 -16.98
N ALA A 2 -10.28 -14.81 -15.92
CA ALA A 2 -10.49 -14.19 -14.62
C ALA A 2 -10.05 -12.73 -14.72
N GLY A 3 -10.99 -11.79 -14.65
CA GLY A 3 -10.67 -10.38 -14.65
C GLY A 3 -9.82 -10.05 -13.43
N PHE A 4 -8.75 -9.29 -13.63
CA PHE A 4 -7.93 -8.82 -12.52
C PHE A 4 -8.78 -7.96 -11.58
N ASP A 5 -8.79 -8.32 -10.30
CA ASP A 5 -9.55 -7.62 -9.28
C ASP A 5 -8.91 -6.25 -8.96
N LYS A 6 -9.47 -5.21 -9.57
CA LYS A 6 -9.01 -3.82 -9.38
C LYS A 6 -9.37 -3.25 -8.02
N SER A 7 -10.25 -3.89 -7.24
CA SER A 7 -10.69 -3.38 -5.93
C SER A 7 -9.53 -3.26 -4.93
N LYS A 8 -8.45 -4.04 -5.12
CA LYS A 8 -7.24 -4.00 -4.29
C LYS A 8 -6.16 -3.04 -4.81
N VAL A 9 -6.37 -2.42 -5.97
CA VAL A 9 -5.41 -1.46 -6.55
C VAL A 9 -5.65 -0.09 -5.93
N GLU A 10 -4.61 0.48 -5.31
CA GLU A 10 -4.61 1.89 -4.89
C GLU A 10 -4.14 2.80 -6.04
N CYS A 11 -4.91 3.86 -6.28
CA CYS A 11 -4.51 4.93 -7.18
C CYS A 11 -3.46 5.83 -6.50
N LEU A 12 -2.23 5.85 -7.01
CA LEU A 12 -1.13 6.67 -6.47
C LEU A 12 -1.35 8.19 -6.66
N ASN A 13 -2.37 8.59 -7.41
CA ASN A 13 -2.67 10.00 -7.65
C ASN A 13 -3.60 10.61 -6.58
N CYS A 14 -4.58 9.84 -6.12
CA CYS A 14 -5.60 10.31 -5.17
C CYS A 14 -5.77 9.39 -3.94
N HIS A 15 -4.98 8.32 -3.85
CA HIS A 15 -4.96 7.35 -2.76
C HIS A 15 -6.31 6.69 -2.48
N LYS A 16 -7.10 6.46 -3.54
CA LYS A 16 -8.36 5.69 -3.48
C LYS A 16 -8.19 4.36 -4.17
N MET A 17 -8.81 3.32 -3.62
CA MET A 17 -8.82 1.97 -4.19
C MET A 17 -9.71 1.88 -5.44
N GLY A 18 -9.54 0.80 -6.22
CA GLY A 18 -10.43 0.45 -7.34
C GLY A 18 -9.97 0.85 -8.73
N HIS A 19 -8.87 1.62 -8.87
CA HIS A 19 -8.42 2.11 -10.18
C HIS A 19 -6.92 2.42 -10.22
N PHE A 20 -6.34 2.39 -11.41
CA PHE A 20 -4.95 2.78 -11.63
C PHE A 20 -4.81 4.31 -11.72
N SER A 21 -3.62 4.83 -11.40
CA SER A 21 -3.32 6.27 -11.51
C SER A 21 -3.54 6.84 -12.91
N ARG A 22 -3.36 6.03 -13.95
CA ARG A 22 -3.62 6.40 -15.35
C ARG A 22 -5.11 6.65 -15.65
N GLU A 23 -6.02 6.08 -14.85
CA GLU A 23 -7.47 6.25 -15.00
C GLU A 23 -8.02 7.39 -14.12
N CYS A 24 -7.19 7.95 -13.25
CA CYS A 24 -7.60 8.94 -12.28
C CYS A 24 -7.86 10.30 -12.93
N ARG A 25 -9.09 10.81 -12.77
CA ARG A 25 -9.49 12.15 -13.24
C ARG A 25 -9.26 13.26 -12.22
N ALA A 26 -8.88 12.92 -10.99
CA ALA A 26 -8.60 13.90 -9.96
C ALA A 26 -7.33 14.70 -10.32
N PRO A 27 -7.27 16.01 -10.03
CA PRO A 27 -6.03 16.76 -10.11
C PRO A 27 -4.96 16.08 -9.24
N ARG A 28 -3.69 16.20 -9.64
CA ARG A 28 -2.59 15.57 -8.90
C ARG A 28 -2.66 15.97 -7.43
N SER A 29 -2.87 15.00 -6.55
CA SER A 29 -2.92 15.26 -5.11
C SER A 29 -1.57 15.88 -4.71
N GLN A 30 -1.61 17.11 -4.18
CA GLN A 30 -0.44 17.76 -3.58
C GLN A 30 -0.20 17.24 -2.15
N ASP A 31 -0.58 16.00 -1.86
CA ASP A 31 -0.31 15.36 -0.59
C ASP A 31 1.20 15.09 -0.47
N ARG A 32 1.92 16.12 -0.02
CA ARG A 32 3.34 16.09 0.31
C ARG A 32 3.60 15.36 1.64
N GLY A 33 2.57 14.80 2.30
CA GLY A 33 2.62 14.35 3.69
C GLY A 33 2.23 12.88 3.94
N ARG A 34 1.95 12.08 2.90
CA ARG A 34 1.60 10.64 3.01
C ARG A 34 2.62 9.68 2.41
N ARG A 35 3.75 10.18 1.89
CA ARG A 35 4.83 9.33 1.37
C ARG A 35 5.39 8.38 2.43
N ASP A 36 5.04 8.60 3.69
CA ASP A 36 5.52 7.86 4.86
C ASP A 36 4.73 6.58 5.09
N ASN A 37 3.44 6.54 4.70
CA ASN A 37 2.56 5.42 5.06
C ASN A 37 2.82 4.16 4.21
N TYR A 38 3.14 4.31 2.92
CA TYR A 38 3.52 3.16 2.07
C TYR A 38 4.86 2.55 2.52
N ARG A 39 5.83 3.38 2.93
CA ARG A 39 7.09 2.93 3.55
C ARG A 39 6.87 2.28 4.90
N GLN A 40 5.90 2.76 5.68
CA GLN A 40 5.55 2.18 6.98
C GLN A 40 4.96 0.78 6.80
N TRP A 41 4.00 0.57 5.88
CA TRP A 41 3.42 -0.75 5.62
C TRP A 41 4.47 -1.74 5.11
N SER A 42 5.33 -1.32 4.17
CA SER A 42 6.45 -2.14 3.69
C SER A 42 7.46 -2.49 4.80
N LYS A 43 7.62 -1.65 5.82
CA LYS A 43 8.55 -1.88 6.93
C LYS A 43 7.94 -2.74 8.05
N VAL A 44 6.62 -2.78 8.19
CA VAL A 44 5.91 -3.66 9.13
C VAL A 44 5.91 -5.11 8.62
N GLU A 45 5.83 -5.32 7.30
CA GLU A 45 5.86 -6.68 6.71
C GLU A 45 7.28 -7.30 6.72
N GLU A 46 8.34 -6.50 6.60
CA GLU A 46 9.74 -6.98 6.65
C GLU A 46 10.19 -7.36 8.07
N HIS A 47 9.69 -6.67 9.10
CA HIS A 47 10.15 -6.87 10.49
C HIS A 47 9.32 -7.88 11.31
N ALA A 48 8.27 -8.48 10.75
CA ALA A 48 7.39 -9.38 11.50
C ALA A 48 7.12 -10.74 10.83
N PRO A 49 8.17 -11.50 10.46
CA PRO A 49 8.00 -12.96 10.46
C PRO A 49 9.02 -13.74 11.29
N ASN A 50 9.92 -13.13 12.09
CA ASN A 50 10.99 -13.89 12.75
C ASN A 50 11.25 -13.66 14.25
N VAL A 51 10.46 -12.91 15.01
CA VAL A 51 10.65 -12.78 16.48
C VAL A 51 9.51 -13.44 17.25
N LEU A 52 9.28 -14.73 17.01
CA LEU A 52 8.31 -15.52 17.79
C LEU A 52 8.87 -16.83 18.37
N MET A 53 10.19 -17.08 18.32
CA MET A 53 10.74 -18.34 18.84
C MET A 53 12.09 -18.13 19.53
N ALA A 54 12.08 -18.06 20.86
CA ALA A 54 13.06 -18.71 21.74
C ALA A 54 12.61 -18.46 23.19
N ILE A 55 12.00 -19.49 23.77
CA ILE A 55 11.54 -19.58 25.15
C ILE A 55 12.64 -20.35 25.91
N ASP A 56 13.05 -19.82 27.06
CA ASP A 56 13.77 -20.38 28.21
C ASP A 56 15.05 -21.24 28.01
N GLY A 57 16.09 -20.82 28.74
CA GLY A 57 17.28 -21.61 29.10
C GLY A 57 17.95 -20.99 30.33
#